data_AF-A0A7W1NAU0-F1
#
_entry.id   AF-A0A7W1NAU0-F1
#
_cell.length_a   1.000
_cell.length_b   1.000
_cell.length_c   1.000
_cell.angle_alpha   90.00
_cell.angle_beta   90.00
_cell.angle_gamma   90.00
#
_symmetry.space_group_name_H-M   'P 1'
#
loop_
_entity.id
_entity.type
_entity.pdbx_description
1 polymer ?
#
loop_
_entity_poly.entity_id
_entity_poly.type
_entity_poly.pdbx_seq_one_letter_code
_entity_poly.pdbx_strand_id
1 'polypeptide(L)'
;MPTFAGHSNRRGFTLIELLIVLMIIAALMGLLIPGIMLVRKRSKIAKAQSEIQQIQAACDAYRNLNGAYPERTFVSGSDYPDQLESGTGTPMLHTAIPEADWATIAGYLSAQLSTADRGLLSKIDPRKDPWGHPYHYRPSRYYPFQGTIPAAPATAIDSEDPPNPDTFQLWSTGPDGIDHGGQQDDVPAWKKR
;
A
#
# COMPACT_ATOMS: atom_id res chain seq x y z
N MET A 1 -12.55 64.63 -51.54
CA MET A 1 -12.15 64.33 -50.14
C MET A 1 -11.26 63.09 -50.15
N PRO A 2 -9.97 63.16 -49.76
CA PRO A 2 -9.15 61.97 -49.60
C PRO A 2 -9.30 61.41 -48.17
N THR A 3 -9.53 60.11 -48.05
CA THR A 3 -9.55 59.36 -46.78
C THR A 3 -8.15 58.80 -46.52
N PHE A 4 -7.55 59.15 -45.37
CA PHE A 4 -6.26 58.59 -44.95
C PHE A 4 -6.43 57.14 -44.50
N ALA A 5 -5.91 56.20 -45.30
CA ALA A 5 -5.80 54.80 -44.91
C ALA A 5 -4.68 54.64 -43.88
N GLY A 6 -5.05 54.32 -42.64
CA GLY A 6 -4.10 54.03 -41.56
C GLY A 6 -3.25 52.80 -41.90
N HIS A 7 -1.93 52.98 -42.00
CA HIS A 7 -1.00 51.87 -42.15
C HIS A 7 -0.90 51.11 -40.82
N SER A 8 -1.47 49.91 -40.76
CA SER A 8 -1.27 48.99 -39.65
C SER A 8 0.18 48.50 -39.67
N ASN A 9 1.01 49.11 -38.83
CA ASN A 9 2.42 48.77 -38.70
C ASN A 9 2.54 47.42 -37.96
N ARG A 10 2.49 46.32 -38.71
CA ARG A 10 2.67 44.97 -38.15
C ARG A 10 4.13 44.79 -37.76
N ARG A 11 4.40 44.91 -36.45
CA ARG A 11 5.71 44.57 -35.87
C ARG A 11 5.92 43.06 -35.95
N GLY A 12 6.96 42.63 -36.66
CA GLY A 12 7.41 41.24 -36.67
C GLY A 12 8.24 40.93 -35.43
N PHE A 13 8.16 39.70 -34.95
CA PHE A 13 9.02 39.19 -33.87
C PHE A 13 10.44 38.98 -34.39
N THR A 14 11.44 39.38 -33.61
CA THR A 14 12.84 39.09 -33.93
C THR A 14 13.20 37.67 -33.49
N LEU A 15 14.14 37.03 -34.19
CA LEU A 15 14.67 35.71 -33.81
C LEU A 15 15.30 35.73 -32.41
N ILE A 16 15.89 36.86 -32.02
CA ILE A 16 16.53 37.01 -30.72
C ILE A 16 15.51 37.08 -29.57
N GLU A 17 14.37 37.74 -29.78
CA GLU A 17 13.28 37.76 -28.78
C GLU A 17 12.74 36.34 -28.55
N LEU A 18 12.60 35.54 -29.61
CA LEU A 18 12.19 34.14 -29.47
C LEU A 18 13.26 33.28 -28.78
N LEU A 19 14.54 33.52 -29.07
CA LEU A 19 15.67 32.77 -28.50
C LEU A 19 15.80 32.99 -26.98
N ILE A 20 15.67 34.23 -26.51
CA ILE A 20 15.71 34.54 -25.07
C ILE A 20 14.55 33.87 -24.33
N VAL A 21 13.36 33.84 -24.93
CA VAL A 21 12.18 33.19 -24.31
C VAL A 21 12.42 31.69 -24.11
N LEU A 22 12.95 31.01 -25.13
CA LEU A 22 13.26 29.58 -25.02
C LEU A 22 14.37 29.30 -24.00
N MET A 23 15.38 30.17 -23.91
CA MET A 23 16.42 30.10 -22.88
C MET A 23 15.81 30.17 -21.47
N ILE A 24 14.90 31.11 -21.23
CA ILE A 24 14.25 31.28 -19.92
C ILE A 24 13.36 30.07 -19.60
N ILE A 25 12.57 29.56 -20.56
CA ILE A 25 11.73 28.37 -20.35
C ILE A 25 12.59 27.15 -20.02
N ALA A 26 13.70 26.94 -20.73
CA ALA A 26 14.62 25.82 -20.46
C ALA A 26 15.23 25.91 -19.05
N ALA A 27 15.64 27.11 -18.63
CA ALA A 27 16.16 27.33 -17.28
C ALA A 27 15.11 27.05 -16.19
N LEU A 28 13.87 27.54 -16.37
CA LEU A 28 12.78 27.30 -15.43
C LEU A 28 12.43 25.80 -15.35
N MET A 29 12.32 25.12 -16.49
CA MET A 29 12.06 23.68 -16.54
C MET A 29 13.15 22.88 -15.84
N GLY A 30 14.42 23.26 -15.99
CA GLY A 30 15.56 22.63 -15.31
C GLY A 30 15.43 22.65 -13.77
N LEU A 31 14.87 23.72 -13.21
CA LEU A 31 14.62 23.85 -11.77
C LEU A 31 13.41 22.99 -11.31
N LEU A 32 12.40 22.84 -12.16
CA LEU A 32 11.12 22.21 -11.81
C LEU A 32 11.19 20.68 -11.72
N ILE A 33 11.98 20.02 -12.56
CA ILE A 33 12.06 18.56 -12.67
C ILE A 33 12.34 17.84 -11.34
N PRO A 34 13.38 18.19 -10.55
CA PRO A 34 13.67 17.47 -9.31
C PRO A 34 12.55 17.61 -8.26
N GLY A 35 11.88 18.76 -8.21
CA GLY A 35 10.78 19.01 -7.28
C GLY A 35 9.57 18.09 -7.50
N ILE A 36 9.26 17.76 -8.76
CA ILE A 36 8.10 16.94 -9.12
C ILE A 36 8.24 15.51 -8.58
N MET A 37 9.44 14.92 -8.60
CA MET A 37 9.67 13.55 -8.13
C MET A 37 9.44 13.43 -6.62
N LEU A 38 9.89 14.42 -5.85
CA LEU A 38 9.67 14.46 -4.39
C LEU A 38 8.18 14.57 -4.05
N VAL A 39 7.44 15.43 -4.76
CA VAL A 39 5.99 15.61 -4.58
C VAL A 39 5.25 14.32 -4.91
N ARG A 40 5.61 13.63 -5.99
CA ARG A 40 5.02 12.33 -6.36
C ARG A 40 5.29 11.26 -5.30
N LYS A 41 6.51 11.16 -4.77
CA LYS A 41 6.84 10.21 -3.69
C LYS A 41 5.99 10.48 -2.45
N ARG A 42 5.91 11.75 -2.01
CA ARG A 42 5.07 12.15 -0.87
C ARG A 42 3.59 11.87 -1.10
N SER A 43 3.09 12.13 -2.30
CA SER A 43 1.70 11.83 -2.68
C SER A 43 1.38 10.34 -2.63
N LYS A 44 2.29 9.47 -3.08
CA LYS A 44 2.13 8.01 -2.96
C LYS A 44 2.10 7.55 -1.51
N ILE A 45 2.99 8.07 -0.66
CA ILE A 45 3.01 7.75 0.78
C ILE A 45 1.71 8.19 1.45
N ALA A 46 1.24 9.42 1.17
CA ALA A 46 -0.03 9.91 1.69
C ALA A 46 -1.23 9.08 1.20
N LYS A 47 -1.19 8.62 -0.05
CA LYS A 47 -2.19 7.70 -0.60
C LYS A 47 -2.17 6.35 0.13
N ALA A 48 -1.00 5.75 0.34
CA ALA A 48 -0.87 4.50 1.08
C ALA A 48 -1.43 4.62 2.50
N GLN A 49 -1.14 5.72 3.20
CA GLN A 49 -1.71 5.98 4.53
C GLN A 49 -3.24 6.09 4.51
N SER A 50 -3.81 6.75 3.50
CA SER A 50 -5.26 6.86 3.34
C SER A 50 -5.95 5.54 2.97
N GLU A 51 -5.29 4.71 2.16
CA GLU A 51 -5.75 3.36 1.81
C GLU A 51 -5.72 2.45 3.05
N ILE A 52 -4.63 2.48 3.83
CA ILE A 52 -4.50 1.75 5.10
C ILE A 52 -5.64 2.12 6.05
N GLN A 53 -5.96 3.41 6.23
CA GLN A 53 -7.07 3.83 7.09
C GLN A 53 -8.43 3.31 6.62
N GLN A 54 -8.68 3.28 5.31
CA GLN A 54 -9.90 2.71 4.75
C GLN A 54 -9.99 1.20 4.97
N ILE A 55 -8.86 0.51 4.82
CA ILE A 55 -8.75 -0.93 5.10
C ILE A 55 -8.98 -1.20 6.60
N GLN A 56 -8.41 -0.40 7.49
CA GLN A 56 -8.64 -0.54 8.93
C GLN A 56 -10.12 -0.38 9.29
N ALA A 57 -10.78 0.65 8.76
CA ALA A 57 -12.21 0.85 8.96
C ALA A 57 -13.05 -0.33 8.44
N ALA A 58 -12.65 -0.93 7.31
CA ALA A 58 -13.28 -2.13 6.79
C ALA A 58 -13.04 -3.35 7.71
N CYS A 59 -11.83 -3.54 8.24
CA CYS A 59 -11.53 -4.58 9.21
C CYS A 59 -12.37 -4.41 10.49
N ASP A 60 -12.56 -3.18 10.97
CA ASP A 60 -13.41 -2.88 12.13
C ASP A 60 -14.88 -3.21 11.84
N ALA A 61 -15.39 -2.82 10.67
CA ALA A 61 -16.75 -3.17 10.23
C ALA A 61 -16.93 -4.69 10.12
N TYR A 62 -15.93 -5.41 9.60
CA TYR A 62 -15.94 -6.87 9.58
C TYR A 62 -15.98 -7.46 10.98
N ARG A 63 -15.17 -6.95 11.92
CA ARG A 63 -15.18 -7.40 13.33
C ARG A 63 -16.54 -7.16 13.99
N ASN A 64 -17.19 -6.04 13.72
CA ASN A 64 -18.52 -5.75 14.27
C ASN A 64 -19.58 -6.78 13.83
N LEU A 65 -19.41 -7.37 12.63
CA LEU A 65 -20.33 -8.38 12.09
C LEU A 65 -19.96 -9.81 12.52
N ASN A 66 -18.66 -10.12 12.57
CA ASN A 66 -18.15 -11.50 12.72
C ASN A 66 -17.55 -11.79 14.11
N GLY A 67 -17.43 -10.77 14.97
CA GLY A 67 -16.88 -10.89 16.33
C GLY A 67 -15.36 -10.98 16.41
N ALA A 68 -14.66 -11.11 15.28
CA ALA A 68 -13.20 -11.16 15.20
C ALA A 68 -12.71 -10.42 13.96
N TYR A 69 -11.45 -9.97 13.97
CA TYR A 69 -10.83 -9.42 12.77
C TYR A 69 -10.68 -10.48 11.67
N PRO A 70 -10.52 -10.07 10.40
CA PRO A 70 -10.27 -11.01 9.32
C PRO A 70 -9.06 -11.89 9.64
N GLU A 71 -9.28 -13.17 9.82
CA GLU A 71 -8.24 -14.18 9.95
C GLU A 71 -8.38 -15.15 8.79
N ARG A 72 -7.29 -15.86 8.45
CA ARG A 72 -7.41 -17.03 7.57
C ARG A 72 -8.23 -18.07 8.32
N THR A 73 -9.55 -18.07 8.11
CA THR A 73 -10.35 -19.26 8.40
C THR A 73 -9.82 -20.31 7.44
N PHE A 74 -9.14 -21.32 7.96
CA PHE A 74 -8.82 -22.51 7.18
C PHE A 74 -10.13 -22.99 6.55
N VAL A 75 -10.25 -22.88 5.23
CA VAL A 75 -11.29 -23.60 4.50
C VAL A 75 -11.02 -25.07 4.83
N SER A 76 -11.85 -25.65 5.70
CA SER A 76 -11.74 -27.05 6.05
C SER A 76 -12.08 -27.89 4.83
N GLY A 77 -11.14 -28.74 4.43
CA GLY A 77 -11.40 -30.02 3.78
C GLY A 77 -11.64 -29.97 2.27
N SER A 78 -10.58 -29.88 1.48
CA SER A 78 -10.46 -30.63 0.20
C SER A 78 -9.12 -30.45 -0.55
N ASP A 79 -8.30 -29.44 -0.23
CA ASP A 79 -7.13 -29.11 -1.08
C ASP A 79 -5.78 -29.60 -0.55
N TYR A 80 -5.75 -30.46 0.47
CA TYR A 80 -4.55 -31.20 0.83
C TYR A 80 -4.63 -32.59 0.17
N PRO A 81 -3.87 -32.87 -0.90
CA PRO A 81 -3.76 -34.23 -1.39
C PRO A 81 -3.18 -35.09 -0.25
N ASP A 82 -3.96 -36.08 0.13
CA ASP A 82 -3.65 -37.13 1.08
C ASP A 82 -2.25 -37.70 0.80
N GLN A 83 -1.32 -37.42 1.71
CA GLN A 83 -0.02 -38.10 1.79
C GLN A 83 0.08 -38.75 3.17
N LEU A 84 -0.90 -39.60 3.50
CA LEU A 84 -0.77 -40.60 4.54
C LEU A 84 -0.30 -41.93 3.95
N GLU A 85 0.88 -41.97 3.33
CA GLU A 85 1.55 -43.23 3.07
C GLU A 85 3.00 -43.21 3.54
N SER A 86 3.32 -44.19 4.38
CA SER A 86 4.64 -44.58 4.86
C SER A 86 5.15 -43.87 6.13
N GLY A 87 4.55 -44.27 7.25
CA GLY A 87 5.28 -44.84 8.39
C GLY A 87 6.71 -44.34 8.66
N THR A 88 6.86 -43.10 9.09
CA THR A 88 7.82 -42.72 10.14
C THR A 88 7.29 -41.42 10.71
N GLY A 89 6.81 -41.44 11.96
CA GLY A 89 6.28 -40.25 12.62
C GLY A 89 7.38 -39.21 12.83
N THR A 90 7.59 -38.33 11.85
CA THR A 90 8.07 -36.99 12.14
C THR A 90 6.84 -36.17 12.46
N PRO A 91 6.67 -35.66 13.71
CA PRO A 91 5.67 -34.64 13.94
C PRO A 91 6.03 -33.51 12.98
N MET A 92 5.11 -33.23 12.04
CA MET A 92 5.24 -32.20 11.02
C MET A 92 5.89 -30.99 11.69
N LEU A 93 7.16 -30.77 11.37
CA LEU A 93 7.83 -29.49 11.53
C LEU A 93 6.80 -28.46 11.06
N HIS A 94 6.55 -27.43 11.86
CA HIS A 94 5.79 -26.26 11.46
C HIS A 94 6.44 -25.71 10.16
N THR A 95 6.04 -26.28 9.03
CA THR A 95 6.49 -25.86 7.72
C THR A 95 5.77 -24.55 7.54
N ALA A 96 6.57 -23.47 7.63
CA ALA A 96 6.22 -22.09 7.42
C ALA A 96 4.80 -21.95 6.88
N ILE A 97 3.87 -21.53 7.74
CA ILE A 97 2.59 -21.01 7.27
C ILE A 97 2.99 -19.96 6.23
N PRO A 98 2.66 -20.11 4.93
CA PRO A 98 2.78 -18.98 4.02
C PRO A 98 1.92 -17.93 4.69
N GLU A 99 2.54 -16.85 5.16
CA GLU A 99 1.86 -15.70 5.75
C GLU A 99 0.64 -15.48 4.88
N ALA A 100 -0.55 -15.55 5.48
CA ALA A 100 -1.78 -15.57 4.70
C ALA A 100 -1.74 -14.40 3.71
N ASP A 101 -1.61 -14.72 2.41
CA ASP A 101 -1.42 -13.70 1.39
C ASP A 101 -2.56 -12.71 1.53
N TRP A 102 -2.21 -11.47 1.86
CA TRP A 102 -3.17 -10.42 2.12
C TRP A 102 -4.17 -10.28 0.97
N ALA A 103 -3.76 -10.54 -0.27
CA ALA A 103 -4.68 -10.51 -1.41
C ALA A 103 -5.89 -11.44 -1.24
N THR A 104 -5.70 -12.58 -0.58
CA THR A 104 -6.76 -13.53 -0.22
C THR A 104 -7.66 -12.97 0.89
N ILE A 105 -7.06 -12.45 1.97
CA ILE A 105 -7.80 -11.85 3.10
C ILE A 105 -8.63 -10.64 2.62
N ALA A 106 -8.03 -9.74 1.84
CA ALA A 106 -8.69 -8.58 1.25
C ALA A 106 -9.88 -8.99 0.35
N GLY A 107 -9.73 -10.09 -0.40
CA GLY A 107 -10.82 -10.68 -1.17
C GLY A 107 -12.00 -11.09 -0.27
N TYR A 108 -11.73 -11.87 0.78
CA TYR A 108 -12.75 -12.29 1.74
C TYR A 108 -13.38 -11.11 2.50
N LEU A 109 -12.57 -10.15 2.94
CA LEU A 109 -13.02 -8.94 3.61
C LEU A 109 -14.06 -8.21 2.75
N SER A 110 -13.73 -7.93 1.49
CA SER A 110 -14.66 -7.24 0.58
C SER A 110 -15.97 -7.99 0.33
N ALA A 111 -15.95 -9.33 0.42
CA ALA A 111 -17.13 -10.16 0.25
C ALA A 111 -18.07 -10.10 1.46
N GLN A 112 -17.49 -10.11 2.67
CA GLN A 112 -18.19 -10.23 3.96
C GLN A 112 -18.63 -8.88 4.56
N LEU A 113 -18.19 -7.75 4.01
CA LEU A 113 -18.68 -6.43 4.41
C LEU A 113 -20.18 -6.27 4.10
N SER A 114 -20.88 -5.57 5.00
CA SER A 114 -22.27 -5.16 4.76
C SER A 114 -22.36 -4.31 3.49
N THR A 115 -23.54 -4.27 2.86
CA THR A 115 -23.76 -3.45 1.66
C THR A 115 -23.46 -1.97 1.91
N ALA A 116 -23.70 -1.47 3.13
CA ALA A 116 -23.39 -0.09 3.52
C ALA A 116 -21.86 0.15 3.62
N ASP A 117 -21.11 -0.83 4.12
CA ASP A 117 -19.67 -0.69 4.36
C ASP A 117 -18.82 -1.00 3.12
N ARG A 118 -19.39 -1.61 2.08
CA ARG A 118 -18.73 -1.82 0.77
C ARG A 118 -18.21 -0.52 0.15
N GLY A 119 -18.81 0.62 0.50
CA GLY A 119 -18.34 1.94 0.09
C GLY A 119 -16.91 2.25 0.55
N LEU A 120 -16.48 1.70 1.69
CA LEU A 120 -15.15 1.95 2.29
C LEU A 120 -14.00 1.50 1.38
N LEU A 121 -14.20 0.39 0.65
CA LEU A 121 -13.18 -0.17 -0.24
C LEU A 121 -13.44 0.16 -1.72
N SER A 122 -14.54 0.83 -2.05
CA SER A 122 -14.97 1.03 -3.44
C SER A 122 -14.01 1.86 -4.31
N LYS A 123 -13.20 2.71 -3.68
CA LYS A 123 -12.28 3.64 -4.36
C LYS A 123 -10.83 3.18 -4.33
N ILE A 124 -10.54 2.07 -3.67
CA ILE A 124 -9.19 1.56 -3.46
C ILE A 124 -9.15 0.11 -3.92
N ASP A 125 -8.00 -0.35 -4.42
CA ASP A 125 -7.78 -1.79 -4.53
C ASP A 125 -7.14 -2.24 -3.22
N PRO A 126 -7.90 -2.83 -2.28
CA PRO A 126 -7.34 -3.19 -0.99
C PRO A 126 -6.23 -4.21 -1.11
N ARG A 127 -6.10 -4.93 -2.23
CA ARG A 127 -5.09 -5.98 -2.41
C ARG A 127 -3.68 -5.44 -2.62
N LYS A 128 -3.53 -4.20 -3.06
CA LYS A 128 -2.25 -3.63 -3.50
C LYS A 128 -2.08 -2.19 -3.07
N ASP A 129 -0.85 -1.83 -2.74
CA ASP A 129 -0.45 -0.48 -2.39
C ASP A 129 -0.20 0.41 -3.65
N PRO A 130 0.13 1.71 -3.48
CA PRO A 130 0.41 2.62 -4.59
C PRO A 130 1.65 2.29 -5.45
N TRP A 131 2.44 1.30 -5.04
CA TRP A 131 3.59 0.77 -5.78
C TRP A 131 3.29 -0.58 -6.44
N GLY A 132 2.16 -1.20 -6.10
CA GLY A 132 1.65 -2.44 -6.68
C GLY A 132 1.97 -3.68 -5.86
N HIS A 133 2.59 -3.52 -4.69
CA HIS A 133 2.91 -4.60 -3.76
C HIS A 133 1.70 -4.91 -2.87
N PRO A 134 1.53 -6.16 -2.41
CA PRO A 134 0.48 -6.47 -1.45
C PRO A 134 0.73 -5.75 -0.13
N TYR A 135 -0.35 -5.33 0.55
CA TYR A 135 -0.23 -4.92 1.96
C TYR A 135 0.13 -6.12 2.82
N HIS A 136 0.76 -5.87 3.95
CA HIS A 136 1.08 -6.88 4.95
C HIS A 136 0.15 -6.73 6.13
N TYR A 137 -0.40 -7.85 6.59
CA TYR A 137 -1.40 -7.89 7.66
C TYR A 137 -1.04 -8.96 8.69
N ARG A 138 -1.09 -8.60 9.98
CA ARG A 138 -0.75 -9.50 11.07
C ARG A 138 -1.71 -9.32 12.26
N PRO A 139 -2.56 -10.30 12.60
CA PRO A 139 -3.45 -10.20 13.74
C PRO A 139 -2.72 -10.47 15.07
N SER A 140 -3.17 -9.84 16.16
CA SER A 140 -2.55 -9.90 17.50
C SER A 140 -2.63 -11.28 18.16
N ARG A 141 -3.45 -12.19 17.65
CA ARG A 141 -3.51 -13.58 18.16
C ARG A 141 -2.16 -14.29 18.06
N TYR A 142 -1.26 -13.84 17.19
CA TYR A 142 0.10 -14.35 17.04
C TYR A 142 1.14 -13.60 17.91
N TYR A 143 0.71 -12.92 18.97
CA TYR A 143 1.58 -12.20 19.92
C TYR A 143 2.06 -13.10 21.09
N PRO A 144 3.31 -12.95 21.59
CA PRO A 144 4.37 -12.09 21.08
C PRO A 144 4.88 -12.58 19.73
N PHE A 145 5.30 -11.65 18.87
CA PHE A 145 5.88 -11.96 17.56
C PHE A 145 7.31 -12.52 17.67
N GLN A 146 7.54 -13.45 18.60
CA GLN A 146 8.82 -14.08 18.88
C GLN A 146 8.86 -15.50 18.31
N GLY A 147 9.80 -15.73 17.40
CA GLY A 147 10.31 -17.07 17.09
C GLY A 147 9.73 -17.73 15.84
N THR A 148 10.62 -17.97 14.87
CA THR A 148 10.49 -18.88 13.72
C THR A 148 9.34 -18.59 12.75
N ILE A 149 9.45 -17.48 12.02
CA ILE A 149 9.00 -17.47 10.62
C ILE A 149 10.20 -17.92 9.79
N PRO A 150 10.17 -19.08 9.11
CA PRO A 150 11.18 -19.39 8.11
C PRO A 150 10.97 -18.45 6.92
N ALA A 151 11.99 -17.63 6.64
CA ALA A 151 12.21 -16.89 5.39
C ALA A 151 11.71 -15.44 5.22
N ALA A 152 11.45 -14.68 6.29
CA ALA A 152 11.57 -13.21 6.24
C ALA A 152 12.69 -12.78 7.19
N PRO A 153 13.64 -11.90 6.77
CA PRO A 153 14.70 -11.46 7.67
C PRO A 153 14.04 -10.86 8.91
N ALA A 154 14.42 -11.40 10.07
CA ALA A 154 13.94 -11.01 11.40
C ALA A 154 14.33 -9.57 11.76
N THR A 155 13.86 -8.61 10.97
CA THR A 155 13.86 -7.20 11.34
C THR A 155 12.77 -7.07 12.41
N ALA A 156 13.18 -6.72 13.63
CA ALA A 156 12.26 -6.47 14.72
C ALA A 156 11.18 -5.51 14.23
N ILE A 157 9.89 -5.84 14.33
CA ILE A 157 8.83 -4.90 13.94
C ILE A 157 8.93 -3.69 14.87
N ASP A 158 8.98 -2.47 14.32
CA ASP A 158 9.01 -1.22 15.12
C ASP A 158 7.59 -0.85 15.61
N SER A 159 6.91 -1.80 16.25
CA SER A 159 5.54 -1.64 16.72
C SER A 159 5.46 -1.76 18.24
N GLU A 160 5.01 -0.70 18.92
CA GLU A 160 4.52 -0.79 20.31
C GLU A 160 3.14 -1.48 20.42
N ASP A 161 2.41 -1.57 19.31
CA ASP A 161 1.15 -2.33 19.22
C ASP A 161 1.45 -3.75 18.72
N PRO A 162 0.84 -4.81 19.29
CA PRO A 162 -0.55 -4.83 19.70
C PRO A 162 -0.70 -4.76 21.22
N PRO A 163 -1.56 -3.86 21.74
CA PRO A 163 -1.77 -3.67 23.16
C PRO A 163 -2.78 -4.68 23.74
N ASN A 164 -3.42 -5.50 22.89
CA ASN A 164 -4.54 -6.36 23.26
C ASN A 164 -4.74 -7.49 22.22
N PRO A 165 -5.07 -8.74 22.60
CA PRO A 165 -5.46 -9.83 21.69
C PRO A 165 -6.49 -9.46 20.60
N ASP A 166 -7.28 -8.41 20.83
CA ASP A 166 -8.25 -7.84 19.88
C ASP A 166 -7.66 -6.71 19.02
N THR A 167 -6.48 -6.89 18.42
CA THR A 167 -5.89 -5.89 17.51
C THR A 167 -5.18 -6.55 16.33
N PHE A 168 -4.74 -5.75 15.35
CA PHE A 168 -3.97 -6.20 14.19
C PHE A 168 -3.00 -5.11 13.73
N GLN A 169 -2.01 -5.52 12.94
CA GLN A 169 -1.06 -4.64 12.27
C GLN A 169 -1.29 -4.68 10.76
N LEU A 170 -1.11 -3.54 10.11
CA LEU A 170 -1.24 -3.36 8.67
C LEU A 170 -0.16 -2.39 8.18
N TRP A 171 0.58 -2.74 7.13
CA TRP A 171 1.59 -1.87 6.52
C TRP A 171 1.77 -2.14 5.02
N SER A 172 2.31 -1.16 4.30
CA SER A 172 2.81 -1.31 2.91
C SER A 172 4.34 -1.39 2.93
N THR A 173 4.93 -2.19 2.04
CA THR A 173 6.40 -2.30 1.87
C THR A 173 7.01 -1.10 1.16
N GLY A 174 6.19 -0.14 0.73
CA GLY A 174 6.70 1.11 0.19
C GLY A 174 7.35 0.98 -1.20
N PRO A 175 8.22 1.92 -1.58
CA PRO A 175 8.79 2.00 -2.92
C PRO A 175 9.70 0.86 -3.36
N ASP A 176 10.41 0.19 -2.44
CA ASP A 176 11.36 -0.86 -2.80
C ASP A 176 10.75 -2.26 -2.84
N GLY A 177 9.56 -2.43 -2.25
CA GLY A 177 8.81 -3.67 -2.22
C GLY A 177 9.36 -4.72 -1.26
N ILE A 178 10.33 -4.36 -0.43
CA ILE A 178 10.97 -5.24 0.56
C ILE A 178 10.28 -5.01 1.90
N ASP A 179 9.86 -6.09 2.55
CA ASP A 179 9.26 -6.00 3.88
C ASP A 179 10.34 -5.79 4.95
N HIS A 180 10.26 -4.66 5.66
CA HIS A 180 11.10 -4.32 6.80
C HIS A 180 10.32 -4.32 8.11
N GLY A 181 9.14 -4.96 8.15
CA GLY A 181 8.31 -5.02 9.34
C GLY A 181 7.81 -3.63 9.77
N GLY A 182 7.48 -2.76 8.81
CA GLY A 182 7.04 -1.39 9.07
C GLY A 182 8.17 -0.41 9.34
N GLN A 183 9.43 -0.79 9.15
CA GLN A 183 10.59 0.10 9.29
C GLN A 183 10.99 0.78 7.97
N GLN A 184 12.13 1.48 7.95
CA GLN A 184 12.74 2.04 6.73
C GLN A 184 11.75 2.82 5.83
N ASP A 185 11.53 2.39 4.59
CA ASP A 185 10.64 3.03 3.62
C ASP A 185 9.20 2.47 3.61
N ASP A 186 8.93 1.43 4.39
CA ASP A 186 7.58 0.90 4.62
C ASP A 186 6.63 2.00 5.12
N VAL A 187 5.35 1.83 4.89
CA VAL A 187 4.30 2.73 5.39
C VAL A 187 3.40 1.97 6.35
N PRO A 188 3.69 2.00 7.66
CA PRO A 188 2.87 1.35 8.67
C PRO A 188 1.61 2.16 9.02
N ALA A 189 0.60 1.46 9.54
CA ALA A 189 -0.57 2.09 10.15
C ALA A 189 -0.27 2.79 11.49
N TRP A 190 0.85 2.45 12.13
CA TRP A 190 1.31 3.03 13.39
C TRP A 190 2.42 4.07 13.16
N LYS A 191 2.76 4.81 14.21
CA LYS A 191 3.86 5.78 14.17
C LYS A 191 5.20 5.06 14.43
N LYS A 192 6.14 5.19 13.48
CA LYS A 192 7.54 4.74 13.65
C LYS A 192 8.23 5.51 14.78
N ARG A 193 9.14 4.87 15.50
CA ARG A 193 9.94 5.50 16.57
C ARG A 193 11.11 6.31 16.04
#